data_AF-A0AAJ4MR22-F1
#
_entry.id   AF-A0AAJ4MR22-F1
#
_cell.length_a   1.000
_cell.length_b   1.000
_cell.length_c   1.000
_cell.angle_alpha   90.00
_cell.angle_beta   90.00
_cell.angle_gamma   90.00
#
_symmetry.space_group_name_H-M   'P 1'
#
loop_
_entity.id
_entity.type
_entity.pdbx_description
1 polymer ?
#
loop_
_entity_poly.entity_id
_entity_poly.type
_entity_poly.pdbx_seq_one_letter_code
_entity_poly.pdbx_strand_id
1 'polypeptide(L)'
;MRIAPHPSFYTVAALTARMLAGIKGWGMKKIVAVLLASSTALLAGCGGGGSSGDAGNSNAGSALAPYVGTWQAPCDGHEREIMVVAAKADGSGAMELSSTTEIYLKTGCGGTLLGTETMTAKISATPDGVVDVLVKLTENGAASNVRIDKLNLSIPAYAFNVTGPGVQYVKKDGKQQWCIEYEGGSTCLLDEGMRPAQTIKGGIVLRDNNLYTFSHNGTAYEPDMLYVKK
;
A
#
# COMPACT_ATOMS: atom_id res chain seq x y z
N MET A 1 2.89 -9.29 -35.51
CA MET A 1 1.86 -8.57 -34.73
C MET A 1 2.15 -8.83 -33.25
N ARG A 2 2.95 -7.97 -32.60
CA ARG A 2 3.35 -8.13 -31.19
C ARG A 2 2.41 -7.28 -30.34
N ILE A 3 1.67 -7.94 -29.45
CA ILE A 3 0.76 -7.30 -28.50
C ILE A 3 1.62 -6.68 -27.39
N ALA A 4 1.55 -5.36 -27.25
CA ALA A 4 2.18 -4.60 -26.17
C ALA A 4 1.47 -4.87 -24.83
N PRO A 5 2.18 -4.90 -23.69
CA PRO A 5 1.54 -4.98 -22.39
C PRO A 5 1.01 -3.60 -21.97
N HIS A 6 -0.25 -3.58 -21.53
CA HIS A 6 -1.03 -2.42 -21.08
C HIS A 6 -0.49 -1.76 -19.80
N PRO A 7 -0.54 -0.42 -19.66
CA PRO A 7 -0.16 0.31 -18.45
C PRO A 7 -1.41 0.58 -17.60
N SER A 8 -1.77 -0.27 -16.63
CA SER A 8 -2.96 -0.03 -15.79
C SER A 8 -2.93 -0.69 -14.40
N PHE A 9 -1.82 -0.71 -13.66
CA PHE A 9 -1.81 -1.28 -12.28
C PHE A 9 -0.74 -0.68 -11.34
N TYR A 10 -0.52 0.63 -11.34
CA TYR A 10 0.54 1.25 -10.51
C TYR A 10 0.02 2.43 -9.70
N THR A 11 -0.68 2.20 -8.59
CA THR A 11 -1.04 3.32 -7.70
C THR A 11 -1.26 3.01 -6.23
N VAL A 12 -1.72 1.83 -5.82
CA VAL A 12 -1.48 1.42 -4.40
C VAL A 12 0.00 1.07 -4.24
N ALA A 13 0.59 0.55 -5.31
CA ALA A 13 2.01 0.49 -5.55
C ALA A 13 2.72 1.87 -5.58
N ALA A 14 2.13 3.02 -5.30
CA ALA A 14 2.98 4.19 -5.00
C ALA A 14 3.56 4.12 -3.58
N LEU A 15 2.92 3.34 -2.70
CA LEU A 15 3.45 2.85 -1.43
C LEU A 15 4.28 1.55 -1.64
N THR A 16 3.89 0.70 -2.60
CA THR A 16 4.51 -0.62 -2.84
C THR A 16 5.46 -0.78 -4.07
N ALA A 17 5.61 0.19 -4.98
CA ALA A 17 6.38 0.04 -6.25
C ALA A 17 7.86 0.39 -6.12
N ARG A 18 8.31 0.96 -4.99
CA ARG A 18 9.76 1.11 -4.77
C ARG A 18 10.45 -0.19 -4.33
N MET A 19 9.71 -1.23 -3.91
CA MET A 19 10.29 -2.57 -3.71
C MET A 19 10.62 -3.33 -5.03
N LEU A 20 10.01 -2.99 -6.16
CA LEU A 20 10.21 -3.73 -7.42
C LEU A 20 11.20 -3.10 -8.40
N ALA A 21 11.67 -1.87 -8.18
CA ALA A 21 12.59 -1.18 -9.10
C ALA A 21 14.05 -1.07 -8.62
N GLY A 22 14.40 -1.60 -7.42
CA GLY A 22 15.67 -1.27 -6.76
C GLY A 22 16.64 -2.40 -6.38
N ILE A 23 16.24 -3.68 -6.37
CA ILE A 23 17.16 -4.79 -5.99
C ILE A 23 17.16 -5.88 -7.07
N LYS A 24 17.69 -5.50 -8.24
CA LYS A 24 18.25 -6.48 -9.18
C LYS A 24 19.72 -6.70 -8.82
N GLY A 25 19.97 -7.43 -7.73
CA GLY A 25 21.31 -7.68 -7.21
C GLY A 25 21.36 -8.82 -6.19
N TRP A 26 21.50 -10.05 -6.71
CA TRP A 26 22.13 -11.22 -6.06
C TRP A 26 21.58 -11.72 -4.71
N GLY A 27 20.89 -12.85 -4.68
CA GLY A 27 21.57 -14.10 -4.29
C GLY A 27 20.63 -15.31 -4.33
N MET A 28 20.84 -16.17 -5.33
CA MET A 28 20.14 -17.43 -5.57
C MET A 28 20.76 -18.57 -4.74
N LYS A 29 19.95 -19.37 -4.02
CA LYS A 29 20.20 -20.74 -3.48
C LYS A 29 19.07 -21.03 -2.45
N LYS A 30 18.20 -22.06 -2.48
CA LYS A 30 18.12 -23.39 -3.11
C LYS A 30 16.66 -23.88 -3.09
N ILE A 31 16.24 -24.59 -4.16
CA ILE A 31 15.58 -25.92 -4.23
C ILE A 31 14.46 -26.20 -3.18
N VAL A 32 13.20 -26.50 -3.54
CA VAL A 32 12.68 -27.86 -3.89
C VAL A 32 11.40 -27.75 -4.74
N ALA A 33 11.30 -28.62 -5.75
CA ALA A 33 10.13 -28.91 -6.58
C ALA A 33 9.38 -30.16 -6.09
N VAL A 34 8.03 -30.19 -6.19
CA VAL A 34 7.16 -31.40 -6.32
C VAL A 34 5.83 -30.91 -6.95
N LEU A 35 5.57 -31.05 -8.25
CA LEU A 35 4.94 -32.17 -9.01
C LEU A 35 3.51 -32.59 -8.59
N LEU A 36 2.58 -32.40 -9.55
CA LEU A 36 1.45 -33.25 -9.96
C LEU A 36 0.27 -33.50 -9.00
N ALA A 37 -0.94 -33.13 -9.43
CA ALA A 37 -1.96 -34.10 -9.85
C ALA A 37 -3.22 -33.39 -10.39
N SER A 38 -3.60 -33.74 -11.62
CA SER A 38 -4.88 -33.44 -12.26
C SER A 38 -6.00 -34.28 -11.63
N SER A 39 -7.23 -33.74 -11.55
CA SER A 39 -8.48 -34.50 -11.76
C SER A 39 -9.69 -33.56 -11.84
N THR A 40 -10.42 -33.69 -12.95
CA THR A 40 -11.78 -33.20 -13.20
C THR A 40 -12.82 -33.98 -12.42
N ALA A 41 -13.87 -33.31 -11.92
CA ALA A 41 -15.21 -33.86 -11.76
C ALA A 41 -16.25 -32.73 -11.66
N LEU A 42 -17.47 -33.04 -12.09
CA LEU A 42 -18.53 -32.15 -12.54
C LEU A 42 -19.62 -31.87 -11.49
N LEU A 43 -20.40 -30.83 -11.80
CA LEU A 43 -21.86 -30.67 -11.63
C LEU A 43 -22.47 -30.28 -10.27
N ALA A 44 -23.15 -29.13 -10.36
CA ALA A 44 -24.50 -28.81 -9.90
C ALA A 44 -24.73 -28.41 -8.44
N GLY A 45 -25.38 -27.24 -8.29
CA GLY A 45 -26.17 -26.96 -7.10
C GLY A 45 -26.37 -25.49 -6.76
N CYS A 46 -27.45 -24.91 -7.28
CA CYS A 46 -28.43 -24.11 -6.52
C CYS A 46 -28.00 -22.79 -5.85
N GLY A 47 -28.67 -21.69 -6.25
CA GLY A 47 -29.32 -20.83 -5.25
C GLY A 47 -29.02 -19.33 -5.32
N GLY A 48 -30.06 -18.57 -5.70
CA GLY A 48 -30.41 -17.37 -4.95
C GLY A 48 -29.85 -16.04 -5.44
N GLY A 49 -30.48 -15.47 -6.47
CA GLY A 49 -30.44 -14.03 -6.70
C GLY A 49 -31.27 -13.32 -5.64
N GLY A 50 -30.61 -12.62 -4.72
CA GLY A 50 -31.21 -11.69 -3.78
C GLY A 50 -30.69 -10.29 -4.07
N SER A 51 -31.48 -9.46 -4.74
CA SER A 51 -31.25 -8.01 -4.80
C SER A 51 -31.62 -7.42 -3.45
N SER A 52 -30.68 -7.42 -2.51
CA SER A 52 -30.74 -6.52 -1.37
C SER A 52 -30.18 -5.19 -1.85
N GLY A 53 -31.10 -4.26 -2.13
CA GLY A 53 -30.74 -2.85 -2.20
C GLY A 53 -30.21 -2.46 -0.84
N ASP A 54 -28.89 -2.25 -0.75
CA ASP A 54 -28.29 -1.58 0.39
C ASP A 54 -28.79 -0.13 0.36
N ALA A 55 -29.85 0.10 1.15
CA ALA A 55 -30.24 1.42 1.56
C ALA A 55 -29.01 2.06 2.19
N GLY A 56 -28.47 3.09 1.52
CA GLY A 56 -27.31 3.82 1.94
C GLY A 56 -27.46 4.27 3.38
N ASN A 57 -26.71 3.61 4.28
CA ASN A 57 -26.60 4.05 5.65
C ASN A 57 -25.86 5.40 5.62
N SER A 58 -26.63 6.46 5.77
CA SER A 58 -26.21 7.87 5.65
C SER A 58 -25.31 8.33 6.80
N ASN A 59 -24.77 7.40 7.60
CA ASN A 59 -23.77 7.64 8.63
C ASN A 59 -22.35 7.37 8.13
N ALA A 60 -22.04 7.79 6.90
CA ALA A 60 -20.71 7.71 6.29
C ALA A 60 -19.63 8.41 7.14
N GLY A 61 -20.00 9.45 7.91
CA GLY A 61 -19.09 10.14 8.84
C GLY A 61 -18.66 9.32 10.07
N SER A 62 -19.28 8.16 10.35
CA SER A 62 -18.99 7.35 11.55
C SER A 62 -18.23 6.06 11.27
N ALA A 63 -18.33 5.50 10.06
CA ALA A 63 -17.74 4.19 9.74
C ALA A 63 -16.20 4.22 9.80
N LEU A 64 -15.59 5.35 9.43
CA LEU A 64 -14.15 5.46 9.31
C LEU A 64 -13.46 6.09 10.53
N ALA A 65 -14.21 6.59 11.50
CA ALA A 65 -13.68 7.20 12.72
C ALA A 65 -12.68 6.30 13.49
N PRO A 66 -12.86 4.97 13.58
CA PRO A 66 -11.92 4.09 14.28
C PRO A 66 -10.49 4.14 13.73
N TYR A 67 -10.32 4.46 12.45
CA TYR A 67 -9.03 4.44 11.76
C TYR A 67 -8.20 5.70 11.99
N VAL A 68 -8.79 6.76 12.54
CA VAL A 68 -8.10 8.04 12.77
C VAL A 68 -6.94 7.85 13.75
N GLY A 69 -5.75 8.30 13.34
CA GLY A 69 -4.54 8.18 14.15
C GLY A 69 -3.27 8.22 13.33
N THR A 70 -2.16 8.06 14.03
CA THR A 70 -0.85 7.86 13.45
C THR A 70 -0.47 6.39 13.57
N TRP A 71 -0.09 5.83 12.44
CA TRP A 71 0.16 4.41 12.23
C TRP A 71 1.56 4.24 11.70
N GLN A 72 2.27 3.22 12.18
CA GLN A 72 3.65 2.96 11.85
C GLN A 72 3.79 1.55 11.31
N ALA A 73 4.38 1.42 10.12
CA ALA A 73 4.72 0.12 9.56
C ALA A 73 5.91 -0.51 10.33
N PRO A 74 6.06 -1.84 10.30
CA PRO A 74 7.34 -2.47 10.64
C PRO A 74 8.48 -1.84 9.85
N CYS A 75 9.69 -1.87 10.42
CA CYS A 75 10.85 -1.46 9.65
C CYS A 75 11.13 -2.49 8.54
N ASP A 76 11.34 -2.00 7.33
CA ASP A 76 11.85 -2.79 6.20
C ASP A 76 13.28 -2.36 5.88
N GLY A 77 14.25 -3.16 6.30
CA GLY A 77 15.67 -2.82 6.18
C GLY A 77 15.99 -1.51 6.91
N HIS A 78 16.15 -0.43 6.14
CA HIS A 78 16.47 0.92 6.62
C HIS A 78 15.26 1.87 6.61
N GLU A 79 14.13 1.42 6.08
CA GLU A 79 12.99 2.27 5.77
C GLU A 79 11.82 1.98 6.70
N ARG A 80 11.13 3.03 7.14
CA ARG A 80 9.92 2.92 7.94
C ARG A 80 8.88 3.88 7.43
N GLU A 81 7.70 3.36 7.15
CA GLU A 81 6.58 4.18 6.79
C GLU A 81 5.76 4.61 8.02
N ILE A 82 5.36 5.88 8.02
CA ILE A 82 4.38 6.45 8.92
C ILE A 82 3.18 6.91 8.09
N MET A 83 2.00 6.41 8.42
CA MET A 83 0.74 6.85 7.85
C MET A 83 -0.06 7.64 8.89
N VAL A 84 -0.54 8.81 8.49
CA VAL A 84 -1.50 9.59 9.27
C VAL A 84 -2.86 9.49 8.59
N VAL A 85 -3.86 9.10 9.37
CA VAL A 85 -5.26 9.02 8.97
C VAL A 85 -6.01 10.09 9.74
N ALA A 86 -6.60 11.05 9.03
CA ALA A 86 -7.38 12.14 9.62
C ALA A 86 -8.79 12.19 9.02
N ALA A 87 -9.78 12.64 9.79
CA ALA A 87 -11.08 12.96 9.23
C ALA A 87 -10.99 14.26 8.42
N LYS A 88 -11.66 14.33 7.26
CA LYS A 88 -11.81 15.59 6.54
C LYS A 88 -12.82 16.48 7.26
N ALA A 89 -12.44 17.74 7.48
CA ALA A 89 -13.27 18.75 8.12
C ALA A 89 -14.32 19.38 7.16
N ASP A 90 -14.61 18.73 6.03
CA ASP A 90 -15.53 19.23 4.98
C ASP A 90 -16.94 18.62 5.07
N GLY A 91 -17.20 17.80 6.09
CA GLY A 91 -18.51 17.16 6.31
C GLY A 91 -18.83 15.99 5.37
N SER A 92 -17.90 15.61 4.47
CA SER A 92 -18.10 14.50 3.52
C SER A 92 -18.09 13.11 4.16
N GLY A 93 -17.60 13.00 5.39
CA GLY A 93 -17.30 11.71 6.03
C GLY A 93 -16.09 10.99 5.42
N ALA A 94 -15.36 11.63 4.50
CA ALA A 94 -14.12 11.12 3.96
C ALA A 94 -12.97 11.26 4.97
N MET A 95 -11.96 10.42 4.81
CA MET A 95 -10.68 10.57 5.48
C MET A 95 -9.65 11.19 4.54
N GLU A 96 -8.62 11.75 5.15
CA GLU A 96 -7.41 12.21 4.51
C GLU A 96 -6.25 11.33 4.99
N LEU A 97 -5.53 10.73 4.04
CA LEU A 97 -4.36 9.89 4.31
C LEU A 97 -3.12 10.64 3.83
N SER A 98 -2.08 10.63 4.66
CA SER A 98 -0.74 11.08 4.27
C SER A 98 0.28 10.07 4.76
N SER A 99 1.19 9.66 3.88
CA SER A 99 2.30 8.79 4.20
C SER A 99 3.63 9.54 4.19
N THR A 100 4.57 9.04 4.97
CA THR A 100 5.95 9.51 5.03
C THR A 100 6.85 8.31 5.22
N THR A 101 7.89 8.20 4.41
CA THR A 101 8.90 7.13 4.57
C THR A 101 10.16 7.74 5.14
N GLU A 102 10.54 7.26 6.32
CA GLU A 102 11.76 7.63 7.02
C GLU A 102 12.86 6.62 6.68
N ILE A 103 14.05 7.10 6.33
CA ILE A 103 15.20 6.28 5.92
C ILE A 103 16.33 6.49 6.94
N TYR A 104 16.77 5.40 7.57
CA TYR A 104 17.70 5.41 8.70
C TYR A 104 19.06 4.84 8.34
N LEU A 105 20.08 5.26 9.09
CA LEU A 105 21.46 4.79 8.91
C LEU A 105 21.61 3.29 9.11
N LYS A 106 20.90 2.69 10.07
CA LYS A 106 21.02 1.27 10.42
C LYS A 106 19.77 0.48 10.08
N THR A 107 19.96 -0.80 9.84
CA THR A 107 18.85 -1.74 9.71
C THR A 107 18.01 -1.80 10.98
N GLY A 108 16.73 -2.17 10.85
CA GLY A 108 15.78 -2.08 11.96
C GLY A 108 15.36 -0.63 12.27
N CYS A 109 15.73 0.31 11.40
CA CYS A 109 15.38 1.72 11.47
C CYS A 109 15.90 2.36 12.75
N GLY A 110 17.17 2.08 13.04
CA GLY A 110 17.92 2.62 14.17
C GLY A 110 18.97 3.62 13.72
N GLY A 111 19.54 4.34 14.70
CA GLY A 111 20.56 5.36 14.43
C GLY A 111 19.96 6.64 13.85
N THR A 112 20.78 7.39 13.11
CA THR A 112 20.42 8.70 12.58
C THR A 112 19.42 8.58 11.44
N LEU A 113 18.41 9.46 11.42
CA LEU A 113 17.52 9.67 10.28
C LEU A 113 18.31 10.36 9.16
N LEU A 114 18.40 9.71 8.00
CA LEU A 114 19.16 10.19 6.85
C LEU A 114 18.27 10.93 5.85
N GLY A 115 17.05 10.46 5.66
CA GLY A 115 16.12 10.99 4.67
C GLY A 115 14.67 10.77 5.05
N THR A 116 13.82 11.60 4.48
CA THR A 116 12.37 11.55 4.60
C THR A 116 11.78 11.76 3.22
N GLU A 117 11.11 10.73 2.70
CA GLU A 117 10.31 10.80 1.48
C GLU A 117 8.87 11.19 1.83
N THR A 118 8.32 12.14 1.08
CA THR A 118 6.96 12.65 1.25
C THR A 118 6.28 12.77 -0.12
N MET A 119 4.95 12.72 -0.12
CA MET A 119 4.13 13.00 -1.29
C MET A 119 3.56 14.43 -1.19
N THR A 120 3.56 15.18 -2.30
CA THR A 120 3.08 16.58 -2.33
C THR A 120 1.57 16.71 -2.13
N ALA A 121 0.81 15.64 -2.34
CA ALA A 121 -0.63 15.61 -2.23
C ALA A 121 -1.05 14.66 -1.10
N LYS A 122 -2.21 14.95 -0.51
CA LYS A 122 -2.88 14.05 0.43
C LYS A 122 -3.94 13.24 -0.30
N ILE A 123 -4.15 12.01 0.15
CA ILE A 123 -5.10 11.09 -0.45
C ILE A 123 -6.45 11.26 0.25
N SER A 124 -7.52 11.45 -0.53
CA SER A 124 -8.88 11.42 0.00
C SER A 124 -9.42 10.00 -0.05
N ALA A 125 -9.84 9.45 1.07
CA ALA A 125 -10.46 8.13 1.16
C ALA A 125 -11.94 8.25 1.48
N THR A 126 -12.81 7.87 0.55
CA THR A 126 -14.27 7.84 0.77
C THR A 126 -14.74 6.40 1.01
N PRO A 127 -15.68 6.17 1.96
CA PRO A 127 -16.23 4.84 2.17
C PRO A 127 -16.94 4.30 0.92
N ASP A 128 -16.74 3.01 0.61
CA ASP A 128 -17.37 2.28 -0.50
C ASP A 128 -18.14 1.03 0.00
N GLY A 129 -18.50 0.99 1.29
CA GLY A 129 -19.14 -0.16 1.92
C GLY A 129 -18.14 -1.18 2.46
N VAL A 130 -18.55 -2.44 2.59
CA VAL A 130 -17.75 -3.50 3.23
C VAL A 130 -17.70 -4.76 2.37
N VAL A 131 -16.71 -5.63 2.60
CA VAL A 131 -16.62 -6.95 1.96
C VAL A 131 -15.91 -7.94 2.88
N ASP A 132 -16.35 -9.20 2.87
CA ASP A 132 -15.66 -10.31 3.54
C ASP A 132 -14.65 -10.94 2.57
N VAL A 133 -13.38 -11.03 2.99
CA VAL A 133 -12.28 -11.56 2.18
C VAL A 133 -11.54 -12.67 2.92
N LEU A 134 -11.22 -13.76 2.22
CA LEU A 134 -10.43 -14.85 2.77
C LEU A 134 -8.94 -14.60 2.49
N VAL A 135 -8.20 -14.16 3.51
CA VAL A 135 -6.82 -13.69 3.34
C VAL A 135 -5.93 -14.14 4.50
N LYS A 136 -4.61 -14.17 4.25
CA LYS A 136 -3.59 -14.26 5.30
C LYS A 136 -3.13 -12.84 5.64
N LEU A 137 -3.41 -12.38 6.84
CA LEU A 137 -3.01 -11.03 7.29
C LEU A 137 -1.52 -10.91 7.63
N THR A 138 -0.85 -12.05 7.86
CA THR A 138 0.59 -12.13 8.11
C THR A 138 1.15 -13.27 7.27
N GLU A 139 2.44 -13.18 6.90
CA GLU A 139 3.10 -14.17 6.04
C GLU A 139 2.97 -15.61 6.59
N ASN A 140 3.14 -15.75 7.91
CA ASN A 140 3.06 -17.03 8.61
C ASN A 140 1.66 -17.33 9.19
N GLY A 141 0.66 -16.51 8.89
CA GLY A 141 -0.70 -16.65 9.40
C GLY A 141 -1.55 -17.69 8.65
N ALA A 142 -2.55 -18.22 9.33
CA ALA A 142 -3.62 -18.97 8.67
C ALA A 142 -4.52 -18.01 7.89
N ALA A 143 -5.09 -18.50 6.78
CA ALA A 143 -6.11 -17.75 6.06
C ALA A 143 -7.36 -17.64 6.94
N SER A 144 -7.95 -16.45 7.01
CA SER A 144 -9.17 -16.20 7.76
C SER A 144 -10.09 -15.25 6.99
N ASN A 145 -11.40 -15.36 7.22
CA ASN A 145 -12.34 -14.36 6.72
C ASN A 145 -12.17 -13.06 7.50
N VAL A 146 -11.97 -11.98 6.78
CA VAL A 146 -11.78 -10.63 7.31
C VAL A 146 -12.81 -9.72 6.64
N ARG A 147 -13.62 -9.04 7.46
CA ARG A 147 -14.51 -7.99 6.97
C ARG A 147 -13.72 -6.69 6.86
N ILE A 148 -13.52 -6.19 5.65
CA ILE A 148 -12.79 -4.94 5.40
C ILE A 148 -13.76 -3.82 5.02
N ASP A 149 -13.45 -2.60 5.41
CA ASP A 149 -14.08 -1.39 4.88
C ASP A 149 -13.43 -1.06 3.53
N LYS A 150 -14.25 -1.04 2.48
CA LYS A 150 -13.82 -0.65 1.14
C LYS A 150 -13.70 0.86 1.06
N LEU A 151 -12.69 1.32 0.32
CA LEU A 151 -12.39 2.72 0.11
C LEU A 151 -12.27 3.03 -1.38
N ASN A 152 -12.85 4.14 -1.81
CA ASN A 152 -12.46 4.82 -3.03
C ASN A 152 -11.40 5.88 -2.66
N LEU A 153 -10.17 5.68 -3.12
CA LEU A 153 -9.05 6.57 -2.89
C LEU A 153 -8.88 7.51 -4.07
N SER A 154 -8.92 8.81 -3.81
CA SER A 154 -8.65 9.87 -4.79
C SER A 154 -7.33 10.55 -4.44
N ILE A 155 -6.39 10.47 -5.38
CA ILE A 155 -5.06 11.06 -5.27
C ILE A 155 -4.99 12.20 -6.29
N PRO A 156 -4.87 13.47 -5.85
CA PRO A 156 -4.61 14.59 -6.75
C PRO A 156 -3.30 14.40 -7.52
N ALA A 157 -3.03 15.23 -8.53
CA ALA A 157 -1.70 15.22 -9.16
C ALA A 157 -0.61 15.43 -8.10
N TYR A 158 0.44 14.60 -8.15
CA TYR A 158 1.38 14.47 -7.05
C TYR A 158 2.81 14.26 -7.54
N ALA A 159 3.79 14.65 -6.74
CA ALA A 159 5.18 14.28 -6.88
C ALA A 159 5.71 13.74 -5.54
N PHE A 160 6.84 13.05 -5.60
CA PHE A 160 7.60 12.70 -4.41
C PHE A 160 8.70 13.71 -4.17
N ASN A 161 9.05 13.89 -2.90
CA ASN A 161 10.19 14.70 -2.50
C ASN A 161 10.94 14.01 -1.37
N VAL A 162 12.27 14.00 -1.47
CA VAL A 162 13.14 13.37 -0.47
C VAL A 162 14.04 14.45 0.12
N THR A 163 14.01 14.60 1.43
CA THR A 163 14.77 15.61 2.16
C THR A 163 15.47 15.00 3.36
N GLY A 164 16.61 15.55 3.77
CA GLY A 164 17.32 15.07 4.95
C GLY A 164 18.83 15.21 4.83
N PRO A 165 19.56 15.01 5.94
CA PRO A 165 21.00 15.23 6.00
C PRO A 165 21.82 14.24 5.17
N GLY A 166 21.29 13.04 4.91
CA GLY A 166 21.94 12.00 4.10
C GLY A 166 21.50 11.99 2.64
N VAL A 167 20.67 12.95 2.20
CA VAL A 167 20.09 12.97 0.86
C VAL A 167 20.98 13.76 -0.10
N GLN A 168 21.36 13.14 -1.21
CA GLN A 168 22.04 13.77 -2.33
C GLN A 168 21.15 13.77 -3.57
N TYR A 169 20.88 14.93 -4.15
CA TYR A 169 20.15 15.02 -5.42
C TYR A 169 21.13 15.06 -6.58
N VAL A 170 21.18 13.97 -7.35
CA VAL A 170 22.20 13.74 -8.38
C VAL A 170 21.57 13.30 -9.69
N LYS A 171 22.27 13.56 -10.80
CA LYS A 171 21.90 13.07 -12.12
C LYS A 171 22.71 11.81 -12.44
N LYS A 172 22.05 10.66 -12.58
CA LYS A 172 22.66 9.38 -12.97
C LYS A 172 21.91 8.82 -14.18
N ASP A 173 22.64 8.32 -15.18
CA ASP A 173 22.06 7.79 -16.42
C ASP A 173 21.06 8.74 -17.10
N GLY A 174 21.34 10.05 -17.03
CA GLY A 174 20.49 11.09 -17.60
C GLY A 174 19.26 11.46 -16.78
N LYS A 175 18.99 10.77 -15.67
CA LYS A 175 17.81 10.95 -14.82
C LYS A 175 18.17 11.57 -13.47
N GLN A 176 17.30 12.43 -12.95
CA GLN A 176 17.46 12.99 -11.62
C GLN A 176 16.99 12.00 -10.56
N GLN A 177 17.73 11.89 -9.46
CA GLN A 177 17.44 10.94 -8.40
C GLN A 177 17.94 11.46 -7.05
N TRP A 178 17.23 11.11 -5.99
CA TRP A 178 17.68 11.29 -4.62
C TRP A 178 18.40 10.03 -4.17
N CYS A 179 19.69 10.12 -3.88
CA CYS A 179 20.48 9.01 -3.36
C CYS A 179 20.76 9.21 -1.88
N ILE A 180 20.70 8.11 -1.13
CA ILE A 180 20.99 8.06 0.30
C ILE A 180 21.95 6.91 0.54
N GLU A 181 23.07 7.20 1.18
CA GLU A 181 24.05 6.20 1.63
C GLU A 181 23.77 5.85 3.09
N TYR A 182 23.73 4.55 3.41
CA TYR A 182 23.51 4.03 4.76
C TYR A 182 24.51 2.90 5.05
N GLU A 183 24.53 2.40 6.29
CA GLU A 183 25.46 1.32 6.65
C GLU A 183 25.17 0.07 5.81
N GLY A 184 26.14 -0.36 5.01
CA GLY A 184 26.03 -1.56 4.18
C GLY A 184 25.45 -1.35 2.79
N GLY A 185 25.16 -0.11 2.36
CA GLY A 185 24.71 0.13 0.99
C GLY A 185 24.21 1.54 0.70
N SER A 186 23.49 1.67 -0.41
CA SER A 186 22.82 2.90 -0.79
C SER A 186 21.52 2.60 -1.54
N THR A 187 20.58 3.53 -1.45
CA THR A 187 19.37 3.55 -2.26
C THR A 187 19.35 4.81 -3.10
N CYS A 188 18.81 4.71 -4.32
CA CYS A 188 18.58 5.87 -5.17
C CYS A 188 17.15 5.85 -5.67
N LEU A 189 16.45 6.93 -5.38
CA LEU A 189 15.05 7.15 -5.64
C LEU A 189 14.92 8.03 -6.88
N LEU A 190 14.44 7.47 -7.99
CA LEU A 190 14.21 8.25 -9.20
C LEU A 190 13.21 9.39 -8.94
N ASP A 191 13.54 10.58 -9.44
CA ASP A 191 12.63 11.72 -9.54
C ASP A 191 11.89 11.63 -10.87
N GLU A 192 10.64 11.14 -10.78
CA GLU A 192 9.74 11.03 -11.93
C GLU A 192 8.93 12.31 -12.18
N GLY A 193 9.16 13.34 -11.37
CA GLY A 193 8.41 14.59 -11.42
C GLY A 193 6.92 14.40 -11.09
N MET A 194 6.10 15.27 -11.68
CA MET A 194 4.65 15.27 -11.46
C MET A 194 3.98 14.06 -12.12
N ARG A 195 3.24 13.30 -11.32
CA ARG A 195 2.36 12.22 -11.73
C ARG A 195 0.91 12.75 -11.82
N PRO A 196 0.12 12.23 -12.78
CA PRO A 196 -1.28 12.65 -12.94
C PRO A 196 -2.12 12.21 -11.74
N ALA A 197 -3.28 12.87 -11.57
CA ALA A 197 -4.28 12.48 -10.58
C ALA A 197 -4.83 11.07 -10.88
N GLN A 198 -5.17 10.33 -9.83
CA GLN A 198 -5.59 8.93 -9.92
C GLN A 198 -6.74 8.63 -8.96
N THR A 199 -7.57 7.66 -9.34
CA THR A 199 -8.60 7.09 -8.48
C THR A 199 -8.43 5.58 -8.44
N ILE A 200 -8.34 5.02 -7.24
CA ILE A 200 -8.12 3.59 -7.02
C ILE A 200 -9.02 3.05 -5.93
N LYS A 201 -9.22 1.73 -5.95
CA LYS A 201 -9.92 1.01 -4.89
C LYS A 201 -8.91 0.48 -3.88
N GLY A 202 -9.21 0.65 -2.60
CA GLY A 202 -8.45 0.10 -1.50
C GLY A 202 -9.37 -0.41 -0.41
N GLY A 203 -8.81 -0.96 0.65
CA GLY A 203 -9.57 -1.35 1.82
C GLY A 203 -8.75 -1.20 3.09
N ILE A 204 -9.42 -1.12 4.21
CA ILE A 204 -8.79 -1.06 5.54
C ILE A 204 -9.58 -1.90 6.54
N VAL A 205 -8.88 -2.36 7.58
CA VAL A 205 -9.49 -3.02 8.74
C VAL A 205 -8.61 -2.86 9.96
N LEU A 206 -9.26 -2.71 11.12
CA LEU A 206 -8.60 -2.84 12.41
C LEU A 206 -8.80 -4.24 12.95
N ARG A 207 -7.70 -4.89 13.33
CA ARG A 207 -7.73 -6.18 14.00
C ARG A 207 -6.60 -6.25 15.01
N ASP A 208 -6.93 -6.63 16.25
CA ASP A 208 -5.98 -6.72 17.35
C ASP A 208 -5.17 -5.41 17.56
N ASN A 209 -5.85 -4.26 17.40
CA ASN A 209 -5.27 -2.91 17.48
C ASN A 209 -4.21 -2.59 16.40
N ASN A 210 -4.12 -3.42 15.37
CA ASN A 210 -3.32 -3.17 14.18
C ASN A 210 -4.21 -2.69 13.03
N LEU A 211 -3.66 -1.80 12.22
CA LEU A 211 -4.28 -1.35 10.98
C LEU A 211 -3.71 -2.14 9.82
N TYR A 212 -4.57 -2.78 9.03
CA TYR A 212 -4.20 -3.44 7.79
C TYR A 212 -4.79 -2.66 6.62
N THR A 213 -3.98 -2.39 5.61
CA THR A 213 -4.43 -1.84 4.33
C THR A 213 -4.53 -2.95 3.28
N PHE A 214 -5.37 -2.72 2.29
CA PHE A 214 -5.62 -3.64 1.19
C PHE A 214 -5.55 -2.89 -0.13
N SER A 215 -4.91 -3.51 -1.12
CA SER A 215 -4.96 -3.09 -2.51
C SER A 215 -6.01 -3.90 -3.26
N HIS A 216 -6.63 -3.31 -4.28
CA HIS A 216 -7.55 -4.03 -5.17
C HIS A 216 -6.88 -4.23 -6.54
N ASN A 217 -6.59 -5.48 -6.90
CA ASN A 217 -5.89 -5.82 -8.14
C ASN A 217 -6.80 -5.92 -9.38
N GLY A 218 -8.09 -5.57 -9.23
CA GLY A 218 -9.10 -5.66 -10.28
C GLY A 218 -10.09 -6.82 -10.09
N THR A 219 -9.69 -7.89 -9.38
CA THR A 219 -10.54 -9.04 -9.09
C THR A 219 -10.73 -9.29 -7.59
N ALA A 220 -9.73 -9.00 -6.77
CA ALA A 220 -9.76 -9.26 -5.34
C ALA A 220 -9.04 -8.16 -4.55
N TYR A 221 -9.33 -8.12 -3.26
CA TYR A 221 -8.56 -7.35 -2.27
C TYR A 221 -7.43 -8.22 -1.72
N GLU A 222 -6.21 -7.70 -1.76
CA GLU A 222 -5.01 -8.34 -1.25
C GLU A 222 -4.42 -7.49 -0.12
N PRO A 223 -3.98 -8.10 1.00
CA PRO A 223 -3.24 -7.39 2.04
C PRO A 223 -2.05 -6.64 1.44
N ASP A 224 -1.90 -5.37 1.83
CA ASP A 224 -0.85 -4.48 1.33
C ASP A 224 0.14 -4.20 2.47
N MET A 225 -0.27 -3.42 3.48
CA MET A 225 0.60 -3.05 4.60
C MET A 225 -0.06 -3.30 5.95
N LEU A 226 0.77 -3.67 6.92
CA LEU A 226 0.44 -3.75 8.34
C LEU A 226 1.04 -2.53 9.03
N TYR A 227 0.25 -1.86 9.87
CA TYR A 227 0.69 -0.81 10.76
C TYR A 227 0.28 -1.08 12.21
N VAL A 228 1.14 -0.66 13.12
CA VAL A 228 0.85 -0.57 14.55
C VAL A 228 0.57 0.89 14.92
N LYS A 229 -0.24 1.11 15.95
CA LYS A 229 -0.50 2.46 16.44
C LYS A 229 0.77 3.08 17.03
N LYS A 230 1.07 4.34 16.67
CA LYS A 230 2.21 5.11 17.20
C LYS A 230 1.82 5.85 18.48
#